data_AF-A0A6G3C9R7-F1
#
_entry.id   AF-A0A6G3C9R7-F1
#
_cell.length_a   1.000
_cell.length_b   1.000
_cell.length_c   1.000
_cell.angle_alpha   90.00
_cell.angle_beta   90.00
_cell.angle_gamma   90.00
#
_symmetry.space_group_name_H-M   'P 1'
#
loop_
_entity.id
_entity.type
_entity.pdbx_description
1 polymer ?
#
loop_
_entity_poly.entity_id
_entity_poly.type
_entity_poly.pdbx_seq_one_letter_code
_entity_poly.pdbx_strand_id
1 'polypeptide(L)'
;LQKAIYTPFTQETGIQVKVLNLDDAPLLAQIKQGRPQCDLINNSMMSHTKYVKQDALEALDLDRIKSVKSAKIPENQITDHAVGSSFYGACMAYRTDAFGGKKPESWADFWDIKAFQGGRSMCNPDGDLPELEFALL
;
A
#
# COMPACT_ATOMS: atom_id res chain seq x y z
N LEU A 1 -2.77 10.98 6.20
CA LEU A 1 -3.60 10.33 7.24
C LEU A 1 -3.73 11.15 8.52
N GLN A 2 -2.63 11.65 9.13
CA GLN A 2 -2.68 12.43 10.38
C GLN A 2 -3.72 13.57 10.40
N LYS A 3 -3.57 14.55 9.49
CA LYS A 3 -4.45 15.73 9.42
C LYS A 3 -5.89 15.39 9.02
N ALA A 4 -6.05 14.42 8.13
CA ALA A 4 -7.33 14.13 7.48
C ALA A 4 -8.19 13.13 8.25
N ILE A 5 -7.59 12.21 9.01
CA ILE A 5 -8.28 11.09 9.65
C ILE A 5 -7.97 11.04 11.15
N TYR A 6 -6.69 10.91 11.52
CA TYR A 6 -6.32 10.56 12.91
C TYR A 6 -6.63 11.68 13.90
N THR A 7 -6.28 12.92 13.56
CA THR A 7 -6.56 14.08 14.41
C THR A 7 -8.07 14.31 14.55
N PRO A 8 -8.88 14.38 13.48
CA PRO A 8 -10.33 14.49 13.60
C PRO A 8 -10.97 13.33 14.39
N PHE A 9 -10.57 12.09 14.12
CA PHE A 9 -11.08 10.92 14.85
C PHE A 9 -10.80 11.01 16.35
N THR A 10 -9.58 11.40 16.73
CA THR A 10 -9.20 11.56 18.14
C THR A 10 -10.01 12.68 18.79
N GLN A 11 -10.27 13.79 18.08
CA GLN A 11 -11.08 14.90 18.59
C GLN A 11 -12.55 14.53 18.79
N GLU A 12 -13.12 13.74 17.89
CA GLU A 12 -14.52 13.33 17.94
C GLU A 12 -14.78 12.22 18.97
N THR A 13 -13.84 11.27 19.10
CA THR A 13 -14.04 10.06 19.90
C THR A 13 -13.29 10.05 21.22
N GLY A 14 -12.26 10.90 21.37
CA GLY A 14 -11.31 10.84 22.48
C GLY A 14 -10.31 9.68 22.40
N ILE A 15 -10.40 8.81 21.38
CA ILE A 15 -9.52 7.65 21.22
C ILE A 15 -8.24 8.08 20.52
N GLN A 16 -7.09 7.90 21.18
CA GLN A 16 -5.79 8.24 20.60
C GLN A 16 -5.37 7.23 19.53
N VAL A 17 -4.95 7.74 18.38
CA VAL A 17 -4.35 6.91 17.31
C VAL A 17 -2.84 6.92 17.45
N LYS A 18 -2.25 5.75 17.72
CA LYS A 18 -0.79 5.55 17.72
C LYS A 18 -0.36 4.89 16.42
N VAL A 19 0.43 5.59 15.62
CA VAL A 19 0.99 5.06 14.38
C VAL A 19 2.26 4.27 14.68
N LEU A 20 2.34 3.05 14.18
CA LEU A 20 3.50 2.18 14.27
C LEU A 20 4.00 1.87 12.87
N ASN A 21 5.32 1.91 12.67
CA ASN A 21 5.98 1.40 11.47
C ASN A 21 6.51 0.00 11.81
N LEU A 22 5.82 -1.03 11.34
CA LEU A 22 6.15 -2.43 11.64
C LEU A 22 6.41 -3.18 10.34
N ASP A 23 7.40 -4.06 10.36
CA ASP A 23 7.66 -4.98 9.27
C ASP A 23 6.68 -6.16 9.31
N ASP A 24 6.28 -6.66 8.15
CA ASP A 24 5.25 -7.70 8.03
C ASP A 24 5.63 -9.02 8.72
N ALA A 25 6.88 -9.49 8.56
CA ALA A 25 7.30 -10.77 9.10
C ALA A 25 7.32 -10.80 10.66
N PRO A 26 7.91 -9.81 11.35
CA PRO A 26 7.80 -9.69 12.80
C PRO A 26 6.35 -9.57 13.30
N LEU A 27 5.51 -8.75 12.65
CA LEU A 27 4.11 -8.56 13.05
C LEU A 27 3.31 -9.86 12.97
N LEU A 28 3.46 -10.58 11.86
CA LEU A 28 2.84 -11.88 11.66
C LEU A 28 3.27 -12.92 12.71
N ALA A 29 4.55 -12.92 13.11
CA ALA A 29 5.04 -13.78 14.18
C ALA A 29 4.39 -13.42 15.54
N GLN A 30 4.19 -12.14 15.81
CA GLN A 30 3.53 -11.66 17.03
C GLN A 30 2.04 -12.01 17.06
N ILE A 31 1.35 -11.91 15.92
CA ILE A 31 -0.05 -12.34 15.77
C ILE A 31 -0.17 -13.83 16.10
N LYS A 32 0.69 -14.68 15.53
CA LYS A 32 0.71 -16.13 15.81
C LYS A 32 1.02 -16.46 17.27
N GLN A 33 1.69 -15.58 17.99
CA GLN A 33 1.96 -15.70 19.42
C GLN A 33 0.82 -15.17 20.29
N GLY A 34 -0.27 -14.66 19.70
CA GLY A 34 -1.41 -14.08 20.40
C GLY A 34 -1.12 -12.73 21.05
N ARG A 35 -0.09 -12.01 20.58
CA ARG A 35 0.35 -10.72 21.16
C ARG A 35 0.67 -9.67 20.08
N PRO A 36 -0.28 -9.36 19.18
CA PRO A 36 -0.07 -8.34 18.16
C PRO A 36 0.22 -6.98 18.80
N GLN A 37 1.05 -6.17 18.14
CA GLN A 37 1.37 -4.81 18.59
C GLN A 37 0.40 -3.75 18.07
N CYS A 38 -0.48 -4.09 17.14
CA CYS A 38 -1.41 -3.16 16.50
C CYS A 38 -2.82 -3.76 16.38
N ASP A 39 -3.82 -2.88 16.41
CA ASP A 39 -5.23 -3.24 16.25
C ASP A 39 -5.70 -3.15 14.78
N LEU A 40 -5.06 -2.29 13.98
CA LEU A 40 -5.41 -2.05 12.58
C LEU A 40 -4.14 -1.96 11.74
N ILE A 41 -4.15 -2.66 10.60
CA ILE A 41 -3.05 -2.68 9.64
C ILE A 41 -3.51 -1.93 8.39
N ASN A 42 -2.68 -1.00 7.91
CA ASN A 42 -2.85 -0.36 6.61
C ASN A 42 -1.73 -0.84 5.68
N ASN A 43 -2.04 -1.71 4.74
CA ASN A 43 -1.08 -2.32 3.83
C ASN A 43 -1.66 -2.48 2.41
N SER A 44 -0.83 -3.00 1.50
CA SER A 44 -1.25 -3.32 0.14
C SER A 44 -2.14 -4.57 0.11
N MET A 45 -2.93 -4.73 -0.96
CA MET A 45 -3.76 -5.91 -1.18
C MET A 45 -2.94 -7.22 -1.28
N MET A 46 -1.68 -7.11 -1.70
CA MET A 46 -0.74 -8.22 -1.72
C MET A 46 -0.36 -8.68 -0.32
N SER A 47 0.02 -7.75 0.57
CA SER A 47 0.26 -8.09 1.97
C SER A 47 -1.01 -8.63 2.61
N HIS A 48 -2.17 -8.00 2.41
CA HIS A 48 -3.46 -8.52 2.89
C HIS A 48 -3.68 -10.01 2.55
N THR A 49 -3.48 -10.38 1.28
CA THR A 49 -3.65 -11.77 0.82
C THR A 49 -2.71 -12.73 1.55
N LYS A 50 -1.47 -12.32 1.86
CA LYS A 50 -0.51 -13.13 2.62
C LYS A 50 -0.97 -13.35 4.06
N TYR A 51 -1.57 -12.34 4.70
CA TYR A 51 -2.07 -12.45 6.08
C TYR A 51 -3.32 -13.34 6.16
N VAL A 52 -4.26 -13.21 5.21
CA VAL A 52 -5.44 -14.09 5.14
C VAL A 52 -5.05 -15.56 5.00
N LYS A 53 -4.08 -15.88 4.12
CA LYS A 53 -3.57 -17.25 3.94
C LYS A 53 -2.92 -17.84 5.19
N GLN A 54 -2.57 -17.00 6.16
CA GLN A 54 -1.90 -17.40 7.40
C GLN A 54 -2.80 -17.27 8.63
N ASP A 55 -4.10 -17.07 8.42
CA ASP A 55 -5.09 -16.94 9.48
C ASP A 55 -4.71 -15.85 10.50
N ALA A 56 -4.20 -14.72 9.99
CA ALA A 56 -3.61 -13.65 10.79
C ALA A 56 -4.48 -12.40 10.89
N LEU A 57 -5.73 -12.45 10.42
CA LEU A 57 -6.67 -11.33 10.44
C LEU A 57 -8.01 -11.82 11.00
N GLU A 58 -8.67 -10.95 11.76
CA GLU A 58 -10.05 -11.16 12.20
C GLU A 58 -11.03 -10.85 11.05
N ALA A 59 -12.15 -11.57 11.01
CA ALA A 59 -13.24 -11.27 10.10
C ALA A 59 -13.89 -9.92 10.46
N LEU A 60 -14.19 -9.12 9.45
CA LEU A 60 -14.85 -7.84 9.62
C LEU A 60 -16.35 -8.02 9.80
N ASP A 61 -16.89 -7.36 10.82
CA ASP A 61 -18.32 -7.11 10.93
C ASP A 61 -18.69 -5.87 10.10
N LEU A 62 -18.99 -6.10 8.81
CA LEU A 62 -19.30 -5.03 7.86
C LEU A 62 -20.56 -4.24 8.22
N ASP A 63 -21.49 -4.81 9.00
CA ASP A 63 -22.68 -4.10 9.44
C ASP A 63 -22.38 -3.05 10.51
N ARG A 64 -21.32 -3.26 11.31
CA ARG A 64 -20.81 -2.24 12.24
C ARG A 64 -20.09 -1.10 11.52
N ILE A 65 -19.54 -1.34 10.33
CA ILE A 65 -18.84 -0.33 9.53
C ILE A 65 -19.84 0.38 8.59
N LYS A 66 -20.72 1.19 9.19
CA LYS A 66 -21.84 1.86 8.50
C LYS A 66 -21.40 2.68 7.27
N SER A 67 -20.19 3.24 7.29
CA SER A 67 -19.63 4.04 6.20
C SER A 67 -19.36 3.22 4.92
N VAL A 68 -19.16 1.90 5.00
CA VAL A 68 -18.90 1.06 3.81
C VAL A 68 -20.05 1.17 2.81
N LYS A 69 -21.29 1.17 3.30
CA LYS A 69 -22.49 1.27 2.47
C LYS A 69 -22.59 2.60 1.73
N SER A 70 -22.17 3.71 2.35
CA SER A 70 -22.22 5.05 1.75
C SER A 70 -20.96 5.44 0.98
N ALA A 71 -19.83 4.77 1.21
CA ALA A 71 -18.52 5.11 0.64
C ALA A 71 -18.39 4.76 -0.85
N LYS A 72 -19.34 4.00 -1.43
CA LYS A 72 -19.33 3.59 -2.85
C LYS A 72 -18.00 2.94 -3.28
N ILE A 73 -17.39 2.18 -2.37
CA ILE A 73 -16.17 1.42 -2.64
C ILE A 73 -16.53 0.30 -3.63
N PRO A 74 -15.73 0.05 -4.68
CA PRO A 74 -15.96 -1.08 -5.58
C PRO A 74 -16.07 -2.39 -4.80
N GLU A 75 -17.03 -3.25 -5.15
CA GLU A 75 -17.32 -4.47 -4.38
C GLU A 75 -16.10 -5.40 -4.28
N ASN A 76 -15.27 -5.46 -5.33
CA ASN A 76 -14.03 -6.24 -5.33
C ASN A 76 -12.90 -5.66 -4.45
N GLN A 77 -13.11 -4.51 -3.82
CA GLN A 77 -12.20 -3.88 -2.86
C GLN A 77 -12.71 -3.99 -1.41
N ILE A 78 -13.80 -4.73 -1.20
CA ILE A 78 -14.31 -5.10 0.11
C ILE A 78 -14.16 -6.62 0.23
N THR A 79 -13.42 -7.08 1.24
CA THR A 79 -13.25 -8.50 1.53
C THR A 79 -13.79 -8.80 2.92
N ASP A 80 -13.85 -10.08 3.27
CA ASP A 80 -14.23 -10.51 4.62
C ASP A 80 -13.26 -10.00 5.71
N HIS A 81 -12.06 -9.53 5.33
CA HIS A 81 -10.98 -9.17 6.26
C HIS A 81 -10.41 -7.76 6.02
N ALA A 82 -10.82 -7.04 4.97
CA ALA A 82 -10.31 -5.70 4.66
C ALA A 82 -11.32 -4.82 3.88
N VAL A 83 -11.16 -3.52 4.01
CA VAL A 83 -11.87 -2.50 3.21
C VAL A 83 -10.84 -1.59 2.54
N GLY A 84 -10.90 -1.48 1.22
CA GLY A 84 -10.03 -0.59 0.45
C GLY A 84 -10.20 0.88 0.86
N SER A 85 -9.09 1.55 1.18
CA SER A 85 -9.09 2.92 1.71
C SER A 85 -8.49 3.96 0.75
N SER A 86 -7.65 3.52 -0.20
CA SER A 86 -6.98 4.40 -1.16
C SER A 86 -6.54 3.63 -2.40
N PHE A 87 -6.44 4.35 -3.52
CA PHE A 87 -5.84 3.86 -4.76
C PHE A 87 -4.57 4.66 -5.02
N TYR A 88 -3.51 3.98 -5.46
CA TYR A 88 -2.28 4.60 -5.94
C TYR A 88 -1.88 3.99 -7.27
N GLY A 89 -1.06 4.72 -8.02
CA GLY A 89 -0.46 4.24 -9.26
C GLY A 89 1.06 4.41 -9.17
N ALA A 90 1.79 3.39 -9.62
CA ALA A 90 3.20 3.51 -9.91
C ALA A 90 3.38 4.22 -11.25
N CYS A 91 4.14 5.31 -11.26
CA CYS A 91 4.42 6.09 -12.46
C CYS A 91 5.93 6.18 -12.68
N MET A 92 6.36 6.16 -13.94
CA MET A 92 7.74 6.50 -14.27
C MET A 92 7.96 8.00 -14.02
N ALA A 93 8.93 8.32 -13.18
CA ALA A 93 9.39 9.67 -12.92
C ALA A 93 10.84 9.84 -13.36
N TYR A 94 11.20 11.04 -13.79
CA TYR A 94 12.54 11.36 -14.27
C TYR A 94 12.95 12.78 -13.92
N ARG A 95 14.26 13.04 -13.94
CA ARG A 95 14.82 14.37 -13.78
C ARG A 95 14.69 15.18 -15.07
N THR A 96 14.03 16.33 -14.98
CA THR A 96 13.77 17.20 -16.15
C THR A 96 15.02 17.90 -16.68
N ASP A 97 16.12 17.93 -15.91
CA ASP A 97 17.40 18.54 -16.27
C ASP A 97 18.45 17.53 -16.77
N ALA A 98 18.17 16.23 -16.74
CA ALA A 98 19.18 15.19 -16.97
C ALA A 98 19.42 14.85 -18.46
N PHE A 99 18.47 15.14 -19.34
CA PHE A 99 18.44 14.56 -20.69
C PHE A 99 18.37 15.59 -21.82
N GLY A 100 18.79 16.84 -21.56
CA GLY A 100 18.87 17.88 -22.59
C GLY A 100 17.55 18.12 -23.35
N GLY A 101 16.42 18.01 -22.64
CA GLY A 101 15.08 18.16 -23.21
C GLY A 101 14.43 16.87 -23.72
N LYS A 102 15.16 15.76 -23.82
CA LYS A 102 14.56 14.44 -24.04
C LYS A 102 13.88 13.94 -22.77
N LYS A 103 12.89 13.06 -22.91
CA LYS A 103 12.19 12.43 -21.78
C LYS A 103 11.94 10.96 -22.09
N PRO A 104 12.08 10.05 -21.10
CA PRO A 104 11.59 8.70 -21.26
C PRO A 104 10.06 8.74 -21.24
N GLU A 105 9.42 8.16 -22.25
CA GLU A 105 7.95 8.11 -22.38
C GLU A 105 7.41 6.68 -22.28
N SER A 106 8.30 5.69 -22.31
CA SER A 106 7.99 4.27 -22.24
C SER A 106 8.93 3.52 -21.30
N TRP A 107 8.58 2.29 -20.94
CA TRP A 107 9.47 1.40 -20.20
C TRP A 107 10.66 0.93 -21.05
N ALA A 108 10.51 0.86 -22.37
CA ALA A 108 11.65 0.68 -23.27
C ALA A 108 12.67 1.81 -23.12
N ASP A 109 12.22 3.07 -23.03
CA ASP A 109 13.11 4.22 -22.80
C ASP A 109 13.78 4.16 -21.42
N PHE A 110 13.06 3.69 -20.39
CA PHE A 110 13.64 3.47 -19.06
C PHE A 110 14.86 2.54 -19.12
N TRP A 111 14.75 1.46 -19.90
CA TRP A 111 15.79 0.46 -20.11
C TRP A 111 16.85 0.83 -21.17
N ASP A 112 16.62 1.85 -22.00
CA ASP A 112 17.64 2.36 -22.92
C ASP A 112 18.68 3.20 -22.18
N ILE A 113 19.67 2.51 -21.62
CA ILE A 113 20.81 3.12 -20.94
C ILE A 113 21.72 3.93 -21.87
N LYS A 114 21.60 3.78 -23.19
CA LYS A 114 22.40 4.55 -24.16
C LYS A 114 21.74 5.90 -24.42
N ALA A 115 20.42 5.92 -24.63
CA ALA A 115 19.66 7.16 -24.85
C ALA A 115 19.46 7.97 -23.56
N PHE A 116 19.25 7.29 -22.42
CA PHE A 116 18.99 7.91 -21.13
C PHE A 116 20.06 7.47 -20.11
N GLN A 117 21.21 8.14 -20.06
CA GLN A 117 22.28 7.79 -19.13
C GLN A 117 22.00 8.32 -17.72
N GLY A 118 22.15 7.47 -16.69
CA GLY A 118 21.89 7.86 -15.31
C GLY A 118 21.62 6.68 -14.36
N GLY A 119 21.62 6.96 -13.05
CA GLY A 119 21.18 5.97 -12.05
C GLY A 119 19.66 5.74 -12.16
N ARG A 120 19.24 4.50 -11.89
CA ARG A 120 17.82 4.10 -11.80
C ARG A 120 17.50 3.66 -10.39
N SER A 121 16.24 3.80 -10.01
CA SER A 121 15.68 3.22 -8.80
C SER A 121 14.38 2.49 -9.17
N MET A 122 14.16 1.34 -8.57
CA MET A 122 12.93 0.55 -8.70
C MET A 122 12.48 0.11 -7.32
N CYS A 123 11.20 -0.26 -7.19
CA CYS A 123 10.70 -0.81 -5.95
C CYS A 123 11.45 -2.10 -5.58
N ASN A 124 11.75 -2.26 -4.29
CA ASN A 124 12.25 -3.53 -3.77
C ASN A 124 11.08 -4.54 -3.77
N PRO A 125 11.28 -5.79 -4.23
CA PRO A 125 10.26 -6.86 -4.17
C PRO A 125 9.63 -7.12 -2.80
N ASP A 126 10.34 -6.76 -1.72
CA ASP A 126 9.82 -6.85 -0.35
C ASP A 126 8.85 -5.70 0.00
N GLY A 127 8.93 -4.58 -0.71
CA GLY A 127 8.09 -3.39 -0.50
C GLY A 127 6.81 -3.38 -1.34
N ASP A 128 6.89 -3.82 -2.59
CA ASP A 128 5.74 -4.04 -3.46
C ASP A 128 6.12 -5.03 -4.58
N LEU A 129 5.14 -5.54 -5.34
CA LEU A 129 5.46 -6.37 -6.51
C LEU A 129 6.36 -5.58 -7.46
N PRO A 130 7.55 -6.09 -7.81
CA PRO A 130 8.34 -5.46 -8.86
C PRO A 130 7.52 -5.55 -10.14
N GLU A 131 7.36 -4.44 -10.82
CA GLU A 131 6.55 -4.35 -12.02
C GLU A 131 7.32 -4.94 -13.21
N LEU A 132 7.65 -6.23 -13.13
CA LEU A 132 8.38 -6.98 -14.14
C LEU A 132 7.62 -7.00 -15.47
N GLU A 133 6.30 -6.78 -15.43
CA GLU A 133 5.46 -6.54 -16.60
C GLU A 133 5.92 -5.34 -17.44
N PHE A 134 6.56 -4.34 -16.84
CA PHE A 134 7.11 -3.20 -17.57
C PHE A 134 8.26 -3.57 -18.50
N ALA A 135 8.98 -4.67 -18.24
CA ALA A 135 9.99 -5.17 -19.17
C ALA A 135 9.39 -5.94 -20.37
N LEU A 136 8.09 -6.27 -20.31
CA LEU A 136 7.36 -7.01 -21.35
C LEU A 136 6.42 -6.12 -22.18
N LEU A 137 6.28 -4.84 -21.80
CA LEU A 137 5.54 -3.79 -22.53
C LEU A 137 6.49 -3.02 -23.46
#